data_AF-A0A2Z6AD41-F1
#
_entry.id   AF-A0A2Z6AD41-F1
#
_cell.length_a   1.000
_cell.length_b   1.000
_cell.length_c   1.000
_cell.angle_alpha   90.00
_cell.angle_beta   90.00
_cell.angle_gamma   90.00
#
_symmetry.space_group_name_H-M   'P 1'
#
loop_
_entity.id
_entity.type
_entity.pdbx_description
1 polymer ?
#
loop_
_entity_poly.entity_id
_entity_poly.type
_entity_poly.pdbx_seq_one_letter_code
_entity_poly.pdbx_strand_id
1 'polypeptide(L)'
;MRRIGCALVVLAALAGCGEQAPSSPPDQAGVAAEAGPVDDGKADCALGGSQEWAHDCVVERGGKMLTLRHPDGGFRRFHVLDDGRGLEAADGAEAAKLTILDDKRIEVVAGGDRYRLPAQIGAADGK
;
A
#
# COMPACT_ATOMS: atom_id res chain seq x y z
N MET A 1 -53.91 -47.16 4.71
CA MET A 1 -52.65 -46.52 5.11
C MET A 1 -51.48 -47.15 4.36
N ARG A 2 -50.83 -46.40 3.45
CA ARG A 2 -49.50 -46.57 2.83
C ARG A 2 -49.53 -46.23 1.34
N ARG A 3 -48.85 -45.14 0.96
CA ARG A 3 -48.20 -44.95 -0.34
C ARG A 3 -46.94 -44.11 -0.11
N ILE A 4 -45.77 -44.74 -0.27
CA ILE A 4 -44.84 -44.59 -1.39
C ILE A 4 -43.83 -43.47 -1.06
N GLY A 5 -42.62 -43.91 -0.73
CA GLY A 5 -41.47 -43.05 -0.63
C GLY A 5 -41.03 -42.56 -2.00
N CYS A 6 -40.41 -41.37 -2.01
CA CYS A 6 -39.60 -40.91 -3.11
C CYS A 6 -38.33 -40.35 -2.50
N ALA A 7 -37.25 -41.11 -2.65
CA ALA A 7 -35.90 -40.63 -2.41
C ALA A 7 -35.55 -39.66 -3.54
N LEU A 8 -35.17 -38.43 -3.20
CA LEU A 8 -34.37 -37.57 -4.07
C LEU A 8 -33.29 -36.92 -3.22
N VAL A 9 -32.14 -37.59 -3.21
CA VAL A 9 -30.85 -37.00 -2.88
C VAL A 9 -30.47 -36.10 -4.05
N VAL A 10 -30.28 -34.81 -3.81
CA VAL A 10 -29.60 -33.90 -4.75
C VAL A 10 -28.37 -33.37 -4.04
N LEU A 11 -27.20 -33.88 -4.43
CA LEU A 11 -25.91 -33.24 -4.18
C LEU A 11 -25.85 -31.95 -5.01
N ALA A 12 -25.61 -30.81 -4.37
CA ALA A 12 -25.17 -29.60 -5.04
C ALA A 12 -23.70 -29.35 -4.65
N ALA A 13 -22.80 -29.63 -5.59
CA ALA A 13 -21.40 -29.28 -5.52
C ALA A 13 -21.18 -27.86 -6.11
N LEU A 14 -20.41 -27.06 -5.37
CA LEU A 14 -19.64 -25.87 -5.73
C LEU A 14 -19.88 -25.14 -7.07
N ALA A 15 -20.29 -23.87 -7.00
CA ALA A 15 -19.86 -22.82 -7.93
C ALA A 15 -20.12 -21.40 -7.38
N GLY A 16 -19.05 -20.62 -7.22
CA GLY A 16 -19.04 -19.16 -7.44
C GLY A 16 -19.69 -18.26 -6.38
N CYS A 17 -18.99 -17.97 -5.28
CA CYS A 17 -19.24 -16.72 -4.57
C CYS A 17 -18.64 -15.56 -5.39
N GLY A 18 -19.50 -14.59 -5.68
CA GLY A 18 -19.28 -13.48 -6.59
C GLY A 18 -18.01 -12.68 -6.32
N GLU A 19 -17.30 -12.48 -7.42
CA GLU A 19 -16.40 -11.36 -7.68
C GLU A 19 -17.14 -10.04 -7.38
N GLN A 20 -16.80 -9.39 -6.27
CA GLN A 20 -17.15 -8.00 -6.05
C GLN A 20 -15.86 -7.22 -6.04
N ALA A 21 -15.51 -6.76 -7.24
CA ALA A 21 -14.45 -5.81 -7.49
C ALA A 21 -14.58 -4.62 -6.51
N PRO A 22 -13.52 -4.22 -5.80
CA PRO A 22 -13.53 -2.96 -5.11
C PRO A 22 -13.65 -1.85 -6.16
N SER A 23 -14.75 -1.11 -6.09
CA SER A 23 -14.97 0.13 -6.81
C SER A 23 -13.77 1.05 -6.56
N SER A 24 -12.83 1.06 -7.50
CA SER A 24 -11.78 2.07 -7.55
C SER A 24 -12.42 3.36 -8.09
N PRO A 25 -12.25 4.52 -7.43
CA PRO A 25 -12.70 5.78 -8.00
C PRO A 25 -12.01 6.01 -9.36
N PRO A 26 -12.75 6.48 -10.38
CA PRO A 26 -12.22 6.68 -11.71
C PRO A 26 -11.55 8.06 -11.79
N ASP A 27 -10.27 8.15 -11.42
CA ASP A 27 -9.27 9.08 -12.00
C ASP A 27 -7.89 8.85 -11.36
N GLN A 28 -7.22 7.75 -11.70
CA GLN A 28 -5.76 7.66 -11.54
C GLN A 28 -5.17 7.14 -12.85
N ALA A 29 -5.28 7.97 -13.88
CA ALA A 29 -4.45 7.83 -15.07
C ALA A 29 -2.98 8.08 -14.67
N GLY A 30 -2.32 7.02 -14.21
CA GLY A 30 -0.95 6.68 -14.64
C GLY A 30 0.19 7.61 -14.25
N VAL A 31 0.19 8.24 -13.07
CA VAL A 31 1.44 8.75 -12.49
C VAL A 31 1.88 7.79 -11.41
N ALA A 32 2.75 6.86 -11.80
CA ALA A 32 3.46 6.00 -10.88
C ALA A 32 4.48 6.83 -10.11
N ALA A 33 4.26 7.04 -8.81
CA ALA A 33 5.20 7.74 -7.96
C ALA A 33 5.80 6.76 -6.95
N GLU A 34 7.10 6.51 -7.07
CA GLU A 34 7.87 5.63 -6.21
C GLU A 34 8.76 6.43 -5.25
N ALA A 35 9.14 5.85 -4.12
CA ALA A 35 9.97 6.54 -3.14
C ALA A 35 11.43 6.67 -3.61
N GLY A 36 11.78 7.87 -4.04
CA GLY A 36 13.10 8.26 -4.49
C GLY A 36 14.14 8.45 -3.38
N PRO A 37 15.44 8.50 -3.74
CA PRO A 37 16.54 8.69 -2.81
C PRO A 37 16.34 9.93 -1.95
N VAL A 38 16.81 9.87 -0.71
CA VAL A 38 16.66 10.93 0.30
C VAL A 38 18.06 11.45 0.62
N ASP A 39 18.32 12.73 0.37
CA ASP A 39 19.67 13.29 0.39
C ASP A 39 20.36 13.19 1.77
N ASP A 40 19.64 13.50 2.86
CA ASP A 40 20.15 13.43 4.24
C ASP A 40 19.86 12.08 4.91
N GLY A 41 19.21 11.14 4.21
CA GLY A 41 18.79 9.87 4.79
C GLY A 41 17.66 9.97 5.83
N LYS A 42 16.99 11.14 5.94
CA LYS A 42 15.84 11.38 6.82
C LYS A 42 14.60 11.84 6.06
N ALA A 43 13.44 11.40 6.51
CA ALA A 43 12.14 11.78 5.95
C ALA A 43 11.31 12.57 6.95
N ASP A 44 10.44 13.44 6.44
CA ASP A 44 9.41 14.02 7.29
C ASP A 44 8.40 12.93 7.66
N CYS A 45 8.04 12.85 8.94
CA CYS A 45 7.06 11.90 9.42
C CYS A 45 6.16 12.48 10.52
N ALA A 46 4.93 11.95 10.57
CA ALA A 46 3.95 12.20 11.61
C ALA A 46 3.44 10.84 12.09
N LEU A 47 3.80 10.47 13.33
CA LEU A 47 3.66 9.10 13.83
C LEU A 47 2.44 8.93 14.73
N GLY A 48 1.86 7.72 14.74
CA GLY A 48 0.79 7.35 15.67
C GLY A 48 -0.46 8.23 15.61
N GLY A 49 -0.75 8.82 14.44
CA GLY A 49 -1.87 9.74 14.25
C GLY A 49 -1.58 11.18 14.66
N SER A 50 -0.33 11.53 15.02
CA SER A 50 0.07 12.91 15.29
C SER A 50 -0.19 13.81 14.09
N GLN A 51 -0.54 15.08 14.36
CA GLN A 51 -0.65 16.13 13.34
C GLN A 51 0.67 16.88 13.12
N GLU A 52 1.63 16.68 14.02
CA GLU A 52 2.95 17.31 13.95
C GLU A 52 3.86 16.52 13.01
N TRP A 53 4.54 17.25 12.13
CA TRP A 53 5.55 16.71 11.22
C TRP A 53 6.94 16.99 11.78
N ALA A 54 7.79 15.99 11.77
CA ALA A 54 9.19 16.12 12.17
C ALA A 54 10.12 15.43 11.17
N HIS A 55 11.33 15.97 10.98
CA HIS A 55 12.31 15.48 10.01
C HIS A 55 13.37 14.61 10.69
N ASP A 56 12.97 13.47 11.22
CA ASP A 56 13.86 12.60 12.00
C ASP A 56 13.71 11.10 11.73
N CYS A 57 12.69 10.68 10.98
CA CYS A 57 12.55 9.29 10.56
C CYS A 57 13.69 8.88 9.62
N VAL A 58 14.51 7.91 10.04
CA VAL A 58 15.66 7.46 9.25
C VAL A 58 15.21 6.53 8.13
N VAL A 59 15.76 6.76 6.94
CA VAL A 59 15.43 6.05 5.71
C VAL A 59 16.55 5.07 5.37
N GLU A 60 16.28 3.77 5.53
CA GLU A 60 17.21 2.70 5.17
C GLU A 60 16.72 1.98 3.91
N ARG A 61 17.65 1.68 2.98
CA ARG A 61 17.36 0.95 1.74
C ARG A 61 18.18 -0.32 1.65
N GLY A 62 17.53 -1.41 1.21
CA GLY A 62 18.16 -2.69 0.91
C GLY A 62 17.45 -3.40 -0.24
N GLY A 63 18.02 -3.35 -1.44
CA GLY A 63 17.35 -3.87 -2.65
C GLY A 63 16.00 -3.17 -2.87
N LYS A 64 14.91 -3.94 -3.02
CA LYS A 64 13.52 -3.43 -3.10
C LYS A 64 12.87 -3.21 -1.72
N MET A 65 13.62 -3.23 -0.63
CA MET A 65 13.10 -2.97 0.71
C MET A 65 13.44 -1.54 1.13
N LEU A 66 12.42 -0.80 1.56
CA LEU A 66 12.53 0.50 2.21
C LEU A 66 12.13 0.35 3.68
N THR A 67 12.97 0.78 4.61
CA THR A 67 12.65 0.81 6.04
C THR A 67 12.66 2.24 6.54
N LEU A 68 11.58 2.65 7.20
CA LEU A 68 11.47 3.94 7.89
C LEU A 68 11.57 3.66 9.39
N ARG A 69 12.69 4.05 10.01
CA ARG A 69 12.94 3.93 11.45
C ARG A 69 12.40 5.16 12.15
N HIS A 70 11.63 4.95 13.21
CA HIS A 70 11.06 6.00 14.02
C HIS A 70 12.00 6.38 15.18
N PRO A 71 11.95 7.62 15.68
CA PRO A 71 12.75 8.06 16.83
C PRO A 71 12.35 7.34 18.14
N ASP A 72 11.14 6.80 18.25
CA ASP A 72 10.65 6.03 19.40
C ASP A 72 11.11 4.55 19.38
N GLY A 73 11.85 4.14 18.34
CA GLY A 73 12.34 2.77 18.16
C GLY A 73 11.42 1.87 17.33
N GLY A 74 10.23 2.36 16.96
CA GLY A 74 9.36 1.74 15.97
C GLY A 74 9.92 1.77 14.55
N PHE A 75 9.28 1.04 13.64
CA PHE A 75 9.59 1.11 12.21
C PHE A 75 8.46 0.62 11.32
N ARG A 76 8.51 1.04 10.05
CA ARG A 76 7.71 0.46 8.95
C ARG A 76 8.60 -0.02 7.83
N ARG A 77 8.17 -1.08 7.14
CA ARG A 77 8.85 -1.65 5.99
C ARG A 77 7.94 -1.68 4.78
N PHE A 78 8.48 -1.32 3.63
CA PHE A 78 7.77 -1.29 2.38
C PHE A 78 8.57 -1.99 1.28
N HIS A 79 7.87 -2.74 0.44
CA HIS A 79 8.38 -3.16 -0.85
C HIS A 79 8.26 -2.01 -1.84
N VAL A 80 9.38 -1.68 -2.49
CA VAL A 80 9.41 -0.77 -3.65
C VAL A 80 8.97 -1.58 -4.86
N LEU A 81 7.88 -1.15 -5.49
CA LEU A 81 7.25 -1.84 -6.60
C LEU A 81 7.69 -1.24 -7.94
N ASP A 82 7.95 -2.12 -8.91
CA ASP A 82 8.35 -1.75 -10.28
C ASP A 82 7.14 -1.49 -11.20
N ASP A 83 5.96 -1.95 -10.78
CA ASP A 83 4.73 -1.90 -11.57
C ASP A 83 4.03 -0.52 -11.51
N GLY A 84 4.70 0.46 -10.89
CA GLY A 84 4.23 1.83 -10.80
C GLY A 84 3.27 2.13 -9.64
N ARG A 85 2.88 1.12 -8.84
CA ARG A 85 2.16 1.37 -7.57
C ARG A 85 3.01 2.06 -6.49
N GLY A 86 4.33 2.13 -6.67
CA GLY A 86 5.25 2.87 -5.80
C GLY A 86 5.72 2.08 -4.58
N LEU A 87 4.85 1.92 -3.58
CA LEU A 87 5.17 1.20 -2.33
C LEU A 87 4.02 0.31 -1.86
N GLU A 88 4.39 -0.84 -1.30
CA GLU A 88 3.46 -1.77 -0.63
C GLU A 88 3.99 -2.14 0.75
N ALA A 89 3.12 -2.23 1.76
CA ALA A 89 3.55 -2.61 3.12
C ALA A 89 4.09 -4.05 3.14
N ALA A 90 5.29 -4.23 3.69
CA ALA A 90 5.98 -5.52 3.65
C ALA A 90 5.48 -6.53 4.70
N ASP A 91 4.78 -6.08 5.73
CA ASP A 91 4.19 -6.94 6.78
C ASP A 91 2.72 -7.30 6.51
N GLY A 92 2.07 -6.66 5.53
CA GLY A 92 0.70 -6.95 5.11
C GLY A 92 -0.38 -6.69 6.16
N ALA A 93 -0.05 -6.10 7.32
CA ALA A 93 -1.03 -5.84 8.38
C ALA A 93 -1.90 -4.61 8.05
N GLU A 94 -1.28 -3.55 7.53
CA GLU A 94 -1.95 -2.32 7.11
C GLU A 94 -1.49 -1.90 5.72
N ALA A 95 -2.42 -1.71 4.79
CA ALA A 95 -2.09 -1.30 3.43
C ALA A 95 -1.52 0.12 3.40
N ALA A 96 -0.43 0.30 2.64
CA ALA A 96 0.11 1.62 2.36
C ALA A 96 -0.77 2.37 1.36
N LYS A 97 -1.13 3.62 1.68
CA LYS A 97 -1.80 4.54 0.76
C LYS A 97 -0.83 5.61 0.33
N LEU A 98 -0.73 5.84 -0.98
CA LEU A 98 0.17 6.85 -1.55
C LEU A 98 -0.65 8.01 -2.10
N THR A 99 -0.16 9.22 -1.92
CA THR A 99 -0.71 10.44 -2.50
C THR A 99 0.44 11.27 -3.05
N ILE A 100 0.34 11.69 -4.30
CA ILE A 100 1.35 12.57 -4.93
C ILE A 100 1.14 13.99 -4.42
N LEU A 101 2.23 14.64 -4.03
CA LEU A 101 2.28 16.04 -3.63
C LEU A 101 2.96 16.86 -4.73
N ASP A 102 2.54 18.12 -4.91
CA ASP A 102 3.02 19.01 -5.97
C ASP A 102 4.56 19.22 -5.97
N ASP A 103 5.20 19.10 -4.82
CA ASP A 103 6.65 19.30 -4.64
C ASP A 103 7.53 18.10 -5.05
N LYS A 104 7.09 17.26 -5.99
CA LYS A 104 7.76 15.98 -6.33
C LYS A 104 7.97 15.09 -5.10
N ARG A 105 6.99 15.05 -4.21
CA ARG A 105 6.98 14.19 -3.04
C ARG A 105 5.77 13.27 -3.10
N ILE A 106 5.85 12.14 -2.42
CA ILE A 106 4.71 11.32 -2.08
C ILE A 106 4.46 11.40 -0.58
N GLU A 107 3.19 11.48 -0.20
CA GLU A 107 2.75 11.14 1.13
C GLU A 107 2.42 9.65 1.16
N VAL A 108 3.04 8.92 2.09
CA VAL A 108 2.76 7.52 2.36
C VAL A 108 2.05 7.44 3.70
N VAL A 109 0.89 6.80 3.72
CA VAL A 109 0.12 6.56 4.95
C VAL A 109 0.06 5.05 5.20
N ALA A 110 0.48 4.63 6.39
CA ALA A 110 0.39 3.24 6.85
C ALA A 110 -0.13 3.23 8.29
N GLY A 111 -1.38 2.77 8.46
CA GLY A 111 -2.09 2.91 9.72
C GLY A 111 -2.21 4.35 10.18
N GLY A 112 -1.74 4.64 11.40
CA GLY A 112 -1.67 5.99 11.95
C GLY A 112 -0.45 6.81 11.51
N ASP A 113 0.52 6.20 10.84
CA ASP A 113 1.77 6.87 10.49
C ASP A 113 1.70 7.48 9.09
N ARG A 114 2.29 8.66 8.94
CA ARG A 114 2.40 9.38 7.67
C ARG A 114 3.84 9.79 7.42
N TYR A 115 4.27 9.69 6.16
CA TYR A 115 5.64 9.97 5.74
C TYR A 115 5.63 10.79 4.47
N ARG A 116 6.57 11.74 4.33
CA ARG A 116 6.82 12.41 3.06
C ARG A 116 8.17 11.97 2.51
N LEU A 117 8.13 11.38 1.32
CA LEU A 117 9.31 10.89 0.63
C LEU A 117 9.44 11.61 -0.71
N PRO A 118 10.67 11.82 -1.22
CA PRO A 118 10.87 12.22 -2.60
C PRO A 118 10.17 11.24 -3.53
N ALA A 119 9.47 11.74 -4.54
CA ALA A 119 8.91 10.93 -5.60
C ALA A 119 9.96 10.79 -6.71
N GLN A 120 10.24 9.57 -7.15
CA GLN A 120 10.66 9.38 -8.54
C GLN A 120 9.37 9.16 -9.33
N ILE A 121 9.20 9.93 -10.39
CA ILE A 121 8.11 9.71 -11.33
C ILE A 121 8.73 8.88 -12.43
N GLY A 122 8.50 7.57 -12.39
CA GLY A 122 8.81 6.72 -13.53
C GLY A 122 7.95 7.21 -14.69
N ALA A 123 8.57 7.56 -15.84
CA ALA A 123 7.81 7.56 -17.07
C ALA A 123 7.29 6.12 -17.21
N ALA A 124 5.97 5.94 -17.14
CA ALA A 124 5.39 4.66 -17.51
C ALA A 124 5.69 4.46 -18.99
N ASP A 125 6.83 3.85 -19.32
CA ASP A 125 7.13 3.38 -20.66
C ASP A 125 6.09 2.31 -20.99
N GLY A 126 5.00 2.76 -21.62
CA GLY A 126 3.96 1.91 -22.15
C GLY A 126 4.59 0.91 -23.10
N LYS A 127 4.51 -0.37 -22.74
CA LYS A 127 4.85 -1.49 -23.61
C LYS A 127 3.64 -2.36 -23.86
#